data_AF-A0A328XQJ9-F1
#
_entry.id   AF-A0A328XQJ9-F1
#
_cell.length_a   1.000
_cell.length_b   1.000
_cell.length_c   1.000
_cell.angle_alpha   90.00
_cell.angle_beta   90.00
_cell.angle_gamma   90.00
#
_symmetry.space_group_name_H-M   'P 1'
#
loop_
_entity.id
_entity.type
_entity.pdbx_description
1 polymer ?
#
loop_
_entity_poly.entity_id
_entity_poly.type
_entity_poly.pdbx_seq_one_letter_code
_entity_poly.pdbx_strand_id
1 'polypeptide(L)'
;MRSSGQRQSGFSLVELMVAMVIGLVIILGAGQLFLNGFQSFRQVEALGNKQAALTFVSDVVVREMRRGEFDMDRYELKDAEDGESCTLFDTVDDQPIVDGLSDESGCSGKLDVTENADSVDGLYRVTLSLQGEASAFEFYAMNRTAAVGGAASTGTGTGTGTGTGTDVLDCTGKKSERPAGCK
;
A
#
# COMPACT_ATOMS: atom_id res chain seq x y z
N MET A 1 -52.40 57.21 -31.78
CA MET A 1 -52.23 56.18 -30.73
C MET A 1 -51.31 56.74 -29.67
N ARG A 2 -51.75 56.75 -28.40
CA ARG A 2 -51.08 57.45 -27.28
C ARG A 2 -49.78 56.73 -26.90
N SER A 3 -48.65 57.43 -26.98
CA SER A 3 -47.40 56.99 -26.35
C SER A 3 -47.53 57.19 -24.84
N SER A 4 -47.72 56.10 -24.11
CA SER A 4 -47.63 56.06 -22.66
C SER A 4 -46.16 56.25 -22.27
N GLY A 5 -45.80 57.48 -21.88
CA GLY A 5 -44.48 57.77 -21.31
C GLY A 5 -44.27 56.95 -20.04
N GLN A 6 -43.40 55.94 -20.13
CA GLN A 6 -42.94 55.19 -18.98
C GLN A 6 -42.21 56.15 -18.04
N ARG A 7 -42.78 56.36 -16.85
CA ARG A 7 -42.12 57.13 -15.78
C ARG A 7 -40.87 56.36 -15.37
N GLN A 8 -39.69 56.92 -15.65
CA GLN A 8 -38.43 56.43 -15.08
C GLN A 8 -38.51 56.59 -13.56
N SER A 9 -38.63 55.49 -12.83
CA SER A 9 -38.41 55.47 -11.39
C SER A 9 -36.90 55.40 -11.16
N GLY A 10 -36.34 56.44 -10.54
CA GLY A 10 -34.94 56.46 -10.13
C GLY A 10 -34.72 55.56 -8.92
N PHE A 11 -33.61 54.84 -8.91
CA PHE A 11 -33.21 53.97 -7.80
C PHE A 11 -32.93 54.82 -6.55
N SER A 12 -33.41 54.37 -5.39
CA SER A 12 -33.11 55.06 -4.13
C SER A 12 -31.63 54.86 -3.74
N LEU A 13 -30.99 55.88 -3.16
CA LEU A 13 -29.60 55.78 -2.68
C LEU A 13 -29.43 54.62 -1.67
N VAL A 14 -30.46 54.41 -0.84
CA VAL A 14 -30.50 53.30 0.14
C VAL A 14 -30.55 51.95 -0.56
N GLU A 15 -31.26 51.86 -1.67
CA GLU A 15 -31.42 50.62 -2.45
C GLU A 15 -30.09 50.21 -3.08
N LEU A 16 -29.29 51.18 -3.54
CA LEU A 16 -27.93 50.95 -4.05
C LEU A 16 -26.98 50.51 -2.94
N MET A 17 -27.06 51.14 -1.77
CA MET A 17 -26.25 50.74 -0.60
C MET A 17 -26.55 49.30 -0.18
N VAL A 18 -27.82 48.92 -0.11
CA VAL A 18 -28.24 47.55 0.24
C VAL A 18 -27.74 46.55 -0.79
N ALA A 19 -27.86 46.86 -2.09
CA ALA A 19 -27.37 45.99 -3.16
C ALA A 19 -25.85 45.75 -3.06
N MET A 20 -25.07 46.80 -2.78
CA MET A 20 -23.62 46.69 -2.60
C MET A 20 -23.25 45.86 -1.37
N VAL A 21 -23.94 46.08 -0.24
CA VAL A 21 -23.73 45.33 1.00
C VAL A 21 -24.03 43.84 0.80
N ILE A 22 -25.16 43.51 0.16
CA ILE A 22 -25.53 42.12 -0.15
C ILE A 22 -24.49 41.48 -1.08
N GLY A 23 -24.03 42.20 -2.11
CA GLY A 23 -22.99 41.72 -3.02
C GLY A 23 -21.68 41.39 -2.29
N LEU A 24 -21.24 42.27 -1.39
CA LEU A 24 -20.02 42.05 -0.58
C LEU A 24 -20.17 40.83 0.35
N VAL A 25 -21.32 40.67 1.00
CA VAL A 25 -21.59 39.53 1.89
C VAL A 25 -21.55 38.21 1.12
N ILE A 26 -22.15 38.14 -0.07
CA ILE A 26 -22.15 36.94 -0.90
C ILE A 26 -20.73 36.58 -1.34
N ILE A 27 -19.94 37.55 -1.80
CA ILE A 27 -18.55 37.32 -2.23
C ILE A 27 -17.70 36.79 -1.08
N LEU A 28 -17.85 37.36 0.13
CA LEU A 28 -17.14 36.88 1.31
C LEU A 28 -17.54 35.45 1.71
N GLY A 29 -18.85 35.16 1.69
CA GLY A 29 -19.36 33.81 1.96
C GLY A 29 -18.85 32.77 0.96
N ALA A 30 -18.91 33.08 -0.33
CA ALA A 30 -18.39 32.20 -1.38
C ALA A 30 -16.87 32.04 -1.31
N GLY A 31 -16.13 33.10 -0.95
CA GLY A 31 -14.68 33.07 -0.77
C GLY A 31 -14.25 32.10 0.32
N GLN A 32 -14.95 32.07 1.46
CA GLN A 32 -14.68 31.11 2.53
C GLN A 32 -14.93 29.66 2.09
N LEU A 33 -16.04 29.42 1.39
CA LEU A 33 -16.35 28.09 0.87
C LEU A 33 -15.29 27.60 -0.12
N PHE A 34 -14.83 28.49 -1.01
CA PHE A 34 -13.81 28.19 -1.99
C PHE A 34 -12.45 27.86 -1.36
N LEU A 35 -12.02 28.66 -0.36
CA LEU A 35 -10.78 28.41 0.37
C LEU A 35 -10.83 27.10 1.16
N ASN A 36 -11.96 26.81 1.81
CA ASN A 36 -12.16 25.55 2.52
C ASN A 36 -12.13 24.36 1.54
N GLY A 37 -12.78 24.49 0.38
CA GLY A 37 -12.71 23.48 -0.68
C GLY A 37 -11.27 23.14 -1.08
N PHE A 38 -10.41 24.13 -1.31
CA PHE A 38 -9.00 23.89 -1.64
C PHE A 38 -8.23 23.15 -0.56
N GLN A 39 -8.47 23.44 0.71
CA GLN A 39 -7.83 22.73 1.82
C GLN A 39 -8.27 21.27 1.85
N SER A 40 -9.57 21.03 1.69
CA SER A 40 -10.12 19.67 1.65
C SER A 40 -9.55 18.85 0.50
N PHE A 41 -9.40 19.44 -0.70
CA PHE A 41 -8.81 18.75 -1.85
C PHE A 41 -7.36 18.32 -1.58
N ARG A 42 -6.55 19.21 -1.02
CA ARG A 42 -5.14 18.89 -0.67
C ARG A 42 -5.04 17.78 0.37
N GLN A 43 -5.95 17.77 1.35
CA GLN A 43 -5.96 16.72 2.37
C GLN A 43 -6.32 15.35 1.78
N VAL A 44 -7.31 15.30 0.88
CA VAL A 44 -7.68 14.06 0.18
C VAL A 44 -6.56 13.57 -0.73
N GLU A 45 -5.87 14.48 -1.42
CA GLU A 45 -4.72 14.14 -2.28
C GLU A 45 -3.55 13.58 -1.47
N ALA A 46 -3.19 14.23 -0.36
CA ALA A 46 -2.14 13.73 0.54
C ALA A 46 -2.46 12.34 1.10
N LEU A 47 -3.72 12.10 1.48
CA LEU A 47 -4.17 10.78 1.93
C LEU A 47 -4.13 9.75 0.79
N GLY A 48 -4.54 10.15 -0.42
CA GLY A 48 -4.51 9.30 -1.60
C GLY A 48 -3.09 8.85 -1.96
N ASN A 49 -2.12 9.76 -1.91
CA ASN A 49 -0.71 9.44 -2.16
C ASN A 49 -0.17 8.43 -1.15
N LYS A 50 -0.50 8.59 0.13
CA LYS A 50 -0.13 7.63 1.20
C LYS A 50 -0.73 6.23 0.96
N GLN A 51 -2.00 6.16 0.59
CA GLN A 51 -2.66 4.88 0.31
C GLN A 51 -2.08 4.20 -0.94
N ALA A 52 -1.79 4.97 -1.99
CA ALA A 52 -1.14 4.47 -3.19
C ALA A 52 0.26 3.92 -2.86
N ALA A 53 1.02 4.64 -2.03
CA ALA A 53 2.34 4.23 -1.60
C ALA A 53 2.34 2.89 -0.88
N LEU A 54 1.48 2.73 0.14
CA LEU A 54 1.33 1.46 0.86
C LEU A 54 0.90 0.31 -0.02
N THR A 55 -0.09 0.56 -0.88
CA THR A 55 -0.61 -0.46 -1.79
C THR A 55 0.50 -0.93 -2.72
N PHE A 56 1.31 0.00 -3.23
CA PHE A 56 2.42 -0.33 -4.12
C PHE A 56 3.52 -1.14 -3.42
N VAL A 57 3.99 -0.69 -2.25
CA VAL A 57 5.01 -1.42 -1.47
C VAL A 57 4.53 -2.82 -1.12
N SER A 58 3.30 -2.93 -0.63
CA SER A 58 2.73 -4.23 -0.28
C SER A 58 2.64 -5.15 -1.49
N ASP A 59 2.21 -4.69 -2.67
CA ASP A 59 2.14 -5.55 -3.86
C ASP A 59 3.53 -6.01 -4.33
N VAL A 60 4.53 -5.12 -4.33
CA VAL A 60 5.91 -5.46 -4.71
C VAL A 60 6.49 -6.50 -3.74
N VAL A 61 6.49 -6.18 -2.45
CA VAL A 61 7.10 -7.01 -1.40
C VAL A 61 6.38 -8.36 -1.26
N VAL A 62 5.04 -8.36 -1.20
CA VAL A 62 4.24 -9.60 -1.07
C VAL A 62 4.45 -10.50 -2.29
N ARG A 63 4.56 -9.93 -3.49
CA ARG A 63 4.79 -10.70 -4.71
C ARG A 63 6.13 -11.43 -4.68
N GLU A 64 7.19 -10.76 -4.22
CA GLU A 64 8.52 -11.37 -4.09
C GLU A 64 8.55 -12.44 -3.00
N MET A 65 7.95 -12.16 -1.84
CA MET A 65 7.84 -13.13 -0.74
C MET A 65 7.09 -14.39 -1.17
N ARG A 66 5.98 -14.24 -1.90
CA ARG A 66 5.21 -15.39 -2.43
C ARG A 66 5.99 -16.22 -3.43
N ARG A 67 6.94 -15.62 -4.16
CA ARG A 67 7.83 -16.31 -5.11
C ARG A 67 9.04 -16.95 -4.43
N GLY A 68 9.38 -16.53 -3.22
CA GLY A 68 10.59 -16.95 -2.51
C GLY A 68 11.86 -16.28 -3.04
N GLU A 69 11.72 -15.11 -3.66
CA GLU A 69 12.83 -14.28 -4.19
C GLU A 69 13.09 -13.06 -3.29
N PHE A 70 12.37 -12.94 -2.18
CA PHE A 70 12.51 -11.78 -1.31
C PHE A 70 13.87 -11.80 -0.59
N ASP A 71 14.62 -10.71 -0.75
CA ASP A 71 15.86 -10.45 -0.03
C ASP A 71 15.65 -9.30 0.96
N MET A 72 16.01 -9.54 2.21
CA MET A 72 15.96 -8.57 3.32
C MET A 72 16.86 -7.36 3.07
N ASP A 73 17.90 -7.53 2.24
CA ASP A 73 18.94 -6.52 2.01
C ASP A 73 18.68 -5.69 0.75
N ARG A 74 17.67 -6.05 -0.05
CA ARG A 74 17.31 -5.37 -1.30
C ARG A 74 16.62 -4.03 -1.09
N TYR A 75 15.87 -3.90 0.00
CA TYR A 75 15.06 -2.70 0.25
C TYR A 75 15.58 -1.91 1.43
N GLU A 76 15.99 -0.67 1.16
CA GLU A 76 16.46 0.26 2.18
C GLU A 76 15.61 1.53 2.18
N LEU A 77 15.45 2.12 3.36
CA LEU A 77 14.86 3.45 3.52
C LEU A 77 15.97 4.48 3.36
N LYS A 78 15.70 5.51 2.55
CA LYS A 78 16.54 6.69 2.38
C LYS A 78 15.72 7.94 2.66
N ASP A 79 16.38 9.02 3.05
CA ASP A 79 15.71 10.33 3.14
C ASP A 79 15.15 10.70 1.77
N ALA A 80 13.87 11.06 1.73
CA ALA A 80 13.26 11.60 0.54
C ALA A 80 13.82 12.98 0.21
N GLU A 81 13.63 13.43 -1.02
CA GLU A 81 14.13 14.72 -1.51
C GLU A 81 13.55 15.92 -0.72
N ASP A 82 12.39 15.72 -0.09
CA ASP A 82 11.75 16.69 0.80
C ASP A 82 12.39 16.79 2.20
N GLY A 83 13.17 15.78 2.61
CA GLY A 83 13.76 15.67 3.95
C GLY A 83 12.76 15.48 5.08
N GLU A 84 11.48 15.26 4.77
CA GLU A 84 10.39 15.08 5.74
C GLU A 84 9.85 13.64 5.74
N SER A 85 10.07 12.89 4.66
CA SER A 85 9.64 11.50 4.53
C SER A 85 10.79 10.56 4.14
N CYS A 86 10.54 9.27 4.23
CA CYS A 86 11.46 8.24 3.73
C CYS A 86 11.00 7.72 2.37
N THR A 87 11.97 7.51 1.49
CA THR A 87 11.84 6.81 0.23
C THR A 87 12.24 5.35 0.42
N LEU A 88 11.41 4.40 -0.03
CA LEU A 88 11.82 3.02 -0.19
C LEU A 88 12.67 2.91 -1.46
N PHE A 89 13.89 2.41 -1.33
CA PHE A 89 14.87 2.32 -2.40
C PHE A 89 15.21 0.86 -2.69
N ASP A 90 15.20 0.47 -3.96
CA ASP A 90 15.71 -0.82 -4.42
C ASP A 90 17.22 -0.71 -4.61
N THR A 91 17.99 -1.44 -3.82
CA THR A 91 19.46 -1.44 -3.88
C THR A 91 20.02 -2.29 -5.02
N VAL A 92 19.20 -3.17 -5.59
CA VAL A 92 19.61 -4.04 -6.70
C VAL A 92 19.40 -3.32 -8.02
N ASP A 93 18.27 -2.64 -8.17
CA ASP A 93 17.91 -1.90 -9.39
C ASP A 93 18.33 -0.41 -9.35
N ASP A 94 18.89 0.06 -8.24
CA ASP A 94 19.33 1.45 -7.99
C ASP A 94 18.22 2.50 -8.24
N GLN A 95 17.00 2.22 -7.77
CA GLN A 95 15.82 3.06 -8.06
C GLN A 95 14.97 3.37 -6.83
N PRO A 96 14.44 4.61 -6.73
CA PRO A 96 13.41 4.92 -5.76
C PRO A 96 12.10 4.24 -6.18
N ILE A 97 11.48 3.52 -5.25
CA ILE A 97 10.22 2.80 -5.45
C ILE A 97 9.06 3.71 -5.08
N VAL A 98 9.11 4.30 -3.89
CA VAL A 98 8.00 5.08 -3.33
C VAL A 98 8.45 6.02 -2.21
N ASP A 99 7.76 7.13 -2.04
CA ASP A 99 7.99 8.10 -0.96
C ASP A 99 6.85 8.08 0.08
N GLY A 100 7.00 8.88 1.15
CA GLY A 100 5.94 9.07 2.14
C GLY A 100 5.95 8.04 3.28
N LEU A 101 6.99 7.23 3.39
CA LEU A 101 7.23 6.36 4.54
C LEU A 101 7.86 7.16 5.69
N SER A 102 7.93 6.56 6.86
CA SER A 102 8.63 7.10 8.01
C SER A 102 9.22 5.96 8.84
N ASP A 103 10.29 6.21 9.57
CA ASP A 103 10.80 5.29 10.58
C ASP A 103 11.17 6.06 11.85
N GLU A 104 10.94 5.46 13.02
CA GLU A 104 11.25 6.08 14.31
C GLU A 104 12.76 6.29 14.51
N SER A 105 13.58 5.47 13.84
CA SER A 105 15.04 5.55 13.90
C SER A 105 15.67 6.47 12.84
N GLY A 106 14.84 7.07 11.96
CA GLY A 106 15.26 7.85 10.80
C GLY A 106 15.33 7.00 9.52
N CYS A 107 15.42 7.64 8.35
CA CYS A 107 15.38 6.98 7.05
C CYS A 107 16.74 6.35 6.66
N SER A 108 17.35 5.57 7.55
CA SER A 108 18.69 4.99 7.36
C SER A 108 18.76 3.49 7.67
N GLY A 109 17.60 2.81 7.64
CA GLY A 109 17.45 1.40 7.95
C GLY A 109 17.01 0.55 6.75
N LYS A 110 17.09 -0.76 6.92
CA LYS A 110 16.44 -1.71 6.01
C LYS A 110 14.93 -1.73 6.27
N LEU A 111 14.16 -2.23 5.31
CA LEU A 111 12.74 -2.48 5.50
C LEU A 111 12.50 -3.43 6.69
N ASP A 112 11.62 -3.07 7.62
CA ASP A 112 11.31 -3.90 8.80
C ASP A 112 10.49 -5.13 8.39
N VAL A 113 11.18 -6.26 8.28
CA VAL A 113 10.62 -7.56 7.90
C VAL A 113 11.04 -8.60 8.92
N THR A 114 10.07 -9.30 9.50
CA THR A 114 10.28 -10.49 10.30
C THR A 114 10.05 -11.74 9.46
N GLU A 115 11.07 -12.56 9.27
CA GLU A 115 10.93 -13.90 8.68
C GLU A 115 10.48 -14.93 9.73
N ASN A 116 9.80 -15.98 9.26
CA ASN A 116 9.24 -17.04 10.09
C ASN A 116 8.37 -16.49 11.23
N ALA A 117 7.58 -15.46 10.90
CA ALA A 117 6.65 -14.84 11.81
C ALA A 117 5.74 -15.92 12.42
N ASP A 118 5.43 -15.76 13.71
CA ASP A 118 4.62 -16.71 14.49
C ASP A 118 5.14 -18.16 14.45
N SER A 119 6.45 -18.35 14.23
CA SER A 119 7.11 -19.67 14.10
C SER A 119 6.58 -20.51 12.94
N VAL A 120 5.98 -19.87 11.93
CA VAL A 120 5.51 -20.53 10.70
C VAL A 120 6.57 -20.39 9.63
N ASP A 121 7.09 -21.52 9.15
CA ASP A 121 8.12 -21.55 8.11
C ASP A 121 7.64 -20.85 6.82
N GLY A 122 8.39 -19.86 6.36
CA GLY A 122 8.08 -19.06 5.17
C GLY A 122 6.95 -18.05 5.35
N LEU A 123 6.51 -17.75 6.58
CA LEU A 123 5.64 -16.62 6.87
C LEU A 123 6.47 -15.36 7.15
N TYR A 124 6.24 -14.31 6.38
CA TYR A 124 6.85 -12.99 6.57
C TYR A 124 5.83 -12.04 7.18
N ARG A 125 6.26 -11.23 8.15
CA ARG A 125 5.51 -10.06 8.64
C ARG A 125 6.30 -8.81 8.28
N VAL A 126 5.66 -7.86 7.62
CA VAL A 126 6.27 -6.60 7.21
C VAL A 126 5.59 -5.46 7.94
N THR A 127 6.38 -4.58 8.53
CA THR A 127 5.92 -3.40 9.24
C THR A 127 6.28 -2.16 8.44
N LEU A 128 5.29 -1.30 8.15
CA LEU A 128 5.46 -0.05 7.43
C LEU A 128 4.89 1.10 8.25
N SER A 129 5.67 2.14 8.49
CA SER A 129 5.18 3.38 9.09
C SER A 129 5.11 4.47 8.03
N LEU A 130 4.08 5.32 8.08
CA LEU A 130 3.95 6.46 7.16
C LEU A 130 4.11 7.77 7.89
N GLN A 131 4.63 8.75 7.16
CA GLN A 131 4.76 10.10 7.64
C GLN A 131 3.40 10.67 8.09
N GLY A 132 3.32 11.08 9.35
CA GLY A 132 2.14 11.69 9.95
C GLY A 132 1.02 10.71 10.31
N GLU A 133 1.27 9.40 10.27
CA GLU A 133 0.37 8.38 10.82
C GLU A 133 0.89 7.89 12.18
N ALA A 134 -0.01 7.66 13.14
CA ALA A 134 0.39 7.26 14.50
C ALA A 134 0.62 5.75 14.63
N SER A 135 0.06 4.95 13.72
CA SER A 135 0.15 3.49 13.77
C SER A 135 0.92 2.94 12.57
N ALA A 136 1.80 1.98 12.84
CA ALA A 136 2.40 1.17 11.79
C ALA A 136 1.37 0.24 11.15
N PHE A 137 1.56 -0.02 9.86
CA PHE A 137 0.82 -0.99 9.07
C PHE A 137 1.59 -2.29 9.03
N GLU A 138 0.99 -3.36 9.55
CA GLU A 138 1.54 -4.70 9.50
C GLU A 138 0.78 -5.52 8.46
N PHE A 139 1.50 -6.21 7.59
CA PHE A 139 0.91 -7.21 6.69
C PHE A 139 1.74 -8.50 6.67
N TYR A 140 1.06 -9.58 6.29
CA TYR A 140 1.61 -10.92 6.29
C TYR A 140 1.66 -11.49 4.88
N ALA A 141 2.77 -12.13 4.52
CA ALA A 141 2.96 -12.80 3.24
C ALA A 141 3.54 -14.19 3.46
N MET A 142 2.96 -15.18 2.78
CA MET A 142 3.45 -16.56 2.85
C MET A 142 4.23 -16.92 1.59
N ASN A 143 5.41 -17.50 1.75
CA ASN A 143 6.16 -18.12 0.68
C ASN A 143 5.41 -19.36 0.17
N ARG A 144 5.11 -19.39 -1.13
CA ARG A 144 4.33 -20.48 -1.73
C ARG A 144 5.05 -21.81 -1.63
N THR A 145 6.37 -21.84 -1.80
CA THR A 145 7.17 -23.06 -1.77
C THR A 145 7.18 -23.67 -0.37
N ALA A 146 7.33 -22.85 0.68
CA ALA A 146 7.20 -23.29 2.06
C ALA A 146 5.77 -23.78 2.37
N ALA A 147 4.74 -23.06 1.91
CA ALA A 147 3.35 -23.42 2.13
C ALA A 147 2.95 -24.78 1.51
N VAL A 148 3.50 -25.14 0.35
CA VAL A 148 3.25 -26.44 -0.28
C VAL A 148 4.23 -27.52 0.21
N GLY A 149 5.44 -27.14 0.59
CA GLY A 149 6.47 -28.02 1.16
C GLY A 149 6.13 -28.51 2.57
N GLY A 150 5.41 -27.71 3.36
CA GLY A 150 4.89 -28.08 4.67
C GLY A 150 3.85 -29.22 4.65
N ALA A 151 3.32 -29.59 3.48
CA ALA A 151 2.55 -30.83 3.34
C ALA A 151 3.44 -32.10 3.31
N ALA A 152 4.76 -31.93 3.23
CA ALA A 152 5.73 -33.01 3.09
C ALA A 152 6.93 -32.82 4.04
N SER A 153 6.71 -32.59 5.34
CA SER A 153 7.47 -33.23 6.43
C SER A 153 7.25 -32.52 7.78
N THR A 154 6.51 -33.16 8.69
CA THR A 154 6.90 -33.22 10.11
C THR A 154 6.32 -34.49 10.73
N GLY A 155 7.06 -35.58 10.54
CA GLY A 155 6.89 -36.83 11.27
C GLY A 155 8.26 -37.25 11.82
N THR A 156 8.83 -36.46 12.73
CA THR A 156 10.00 -36.90 13.50
C THR A 156 9.53 -37.89 14.56
N GLY A 157 9.27 -39.12 14.12
CA GLY A 157 9.17 -40.29 14.98
C GLY A 157 10.55 -40.90 15.13
N THR A 158 11.18 -40.71 16.28
CA THR A 158 12.31 -41.52 16.74
C THR A 158 11.81 -42.94 16.99
N GLY A 159 11.85 -43.77 15.94
CA GLY A 159 11.53 -45.19 15.99
C GLY A 159 12.68 -46.01 15.43
N THR A 160 13.55 -46.51 16.32
CA THR A 160 14.42 -47.65 16.00
C THR A 160 13.56 -48.86 15.68
N GLY A 161 13.47 -49.21 14.40
CA GLY A 161 12.71 -50.35 13.91
C GLY A 161 13.34 -50.93 12.66
N THR A 162 14.16 -51.96 12.84
CA THR A 162 14.57 -52.90 11.78
C THR A 162 13.34 -53.53 11.14
N GLY A 163 13.14 -53.33 9.84
CA GLY A 163 12.02 -53.92 9.10
C GLY A 163 12.22 -53.82 7.59
N THR A 164 12.30 -54.99 6.96
CA THR A 164 12.50 -55.25 5.54
C THR A 164 11.33 -54.80 4.65
N GLY A 165 11.65 -54.19 3.51
CA GLY A 165 10.89 -54.27 2.24
C GLY A 165 9.63 -53.40 2.11
N THR A 166 9.68 -52.44 1.17
CA THR A 166 8.81 -52.36 -0.03
C THR A 166 9.15 -51.09 -0.81
N ASP A 167 9.57 -51.27 -2.07
CA ASP A 167 9.80 -50.23 -3.06
C ASP A 167 8.55 -49.36 -3.29
N VAL A 168 8.74 -48.04 -3.24
CA VAL A 168 7.75 -47.04 -3.64
C VAL A 168 7.78 -46.95 -5.18
N LEU A 169 6.71 -47.40 -5.85
CA LEU A 169 6.55 -47.30 -7.30
C LEU A 169 6.39 -45.83 -7.74
N ASP A 170 7.36 -45.31 -8.49
CA ASP A 170 7.29 -44.04 -9.21
C ASP A 170 6.61 -44.24 -10.58
N CYS A 171 5.47 -43.59 -10.83
CA CYS A 171 4.69 -43.68 -12.07
C CYS A 171 4.93 -42.52 -13.06
N THR A 172 6.02 -41.75 -12.95
CA THR A 172 6.26 -40.54 -13.78
C THR A 172 6.94 -40.78 -15.15
N GLY A 173 6.78 -41.97 -15.74
CA GLY A 173 7.43 -42.36 -17.00
C GLY A 173 6.72 -41.92 -18.31
N LYS A 174 7.52 -41.57 -19.33
CA LYS A 174 7.11 -41.32 -20.73
C LYS A 174 6.27 -42.48 -21.30
N LYS A 175 5.31 -42.12 -22.16
CA LYS A 175 4.15 -42.88 -22.68
C LYS A 175 4.37 -44.29 -23.28
N SER A 176 5.58 -44.87 -23.27
CA SER A 176 5.84 -46.15 -23.95
C SER A 176 6.01 -47.36 -23.03
N GLU A 177 6.23 -47.18 -21.73
CA GLU A 177 6.43 -48.32 -20.81
C GLU A 177 5.73 -48.01 -19.48
N ARG A 178 4.44 -48.36 -19.38
CA ARG A 178 3.71 -48.34 -18.11
C ARG A 178 3.63 -49.76 -17.55
N PRO A 179 4.18 -50.05 -16.36
CA PRO A 179 3.97 -51.34 -15.71
C PRO A 179 2.51 -51.49 -15.25
N ALA A 180 1.98 -52.72 -15.37
CA ALA A 180 0.62 -53.08 -15.00
C ALA A 180 0.46 -53.03 -13.47
N GLY A 181 -0.10 -51.93 -12.97
CA GLY A 181 -0.28 -51.71 -11.53
C GLY A 181 -0.68 -50.28 -11.15
N CYS A 182 -0.42 -49.29 -12.02
CA CYS A 182 -0.95 -47.93 -11.86
C CYS A 182 -2.37 -47.89 -12.47
N LYS A 183 -3.41 -47.84 -11.63
CA LYS A 183 -4.82 -47.67 -12.05
C LYS A 183 -5.13 -46.21 -12.35
#